data_AF-A0A950YEE2-F1
#
_entry.id   AF-A0A950YEE2-F1
#
_cell.length_a   1.000
_cell.length_b   1.000
_cell.length_c   1.000
_cell.angle_alpha   90.00
_cell.angle_beta   90.00
_cell.angle_gamma   90.00
#
_symmetry.space_group_name_H-M   'P 1'
#
loop_
_entity.id
_entity.type
_entity.pdbx_description
1 polymer ?
#
loop_
_entity_poly.entity_id
_entity_poly.type
_entity_poly.pdbx_seq_one_letter_code
_entity_poly.pdbx_strand_id
1 'polypeptide(L)' 'MDLEEKSLDHIGDRCEECGAKLTRAEIQAALESGGPALCTVHADEVVPVADEDDAFAEE' A
#
# COMPACT_ATOMS: atom_id res chain seq x y z
N MET A 1 -13.44 -7.49 -21.84
CA MET A 1 -12.67 -8.14 -20.76
C MET A 1 -13.38 -7.80 -19.47
N ASP A 2 -13.90 -8.80 -18.74
CA ASP A 2 -14.41 -8.62 -17.37
C ASP A 2 -13.19 -8.45 -16.45
N LEU A 3 -12.88 -7.21 -16.07
CA LEU A 3 -11.96 -6.95 -14.98
C LEU A 3 -12.78 -7.06 -13.69
N GLU A 4 -12.74 -8.23 -13.05
CA GLU A 4 -13.26 -8.40 -11.71
C GLU A 4 -12.55 -7.40 -10.78
N GLU A 5 -13.28 -6.38 -10.35
CA GLU A 5 -12.87 -5.40 -9.34
C GLU A 5 -12.69 -6.14 -8.01
N LYS A 6 -11.49 -6.66 -7.76
CA LYS A 6 -11.11 -7.12 -6.42
C LYS A 6 -10.94 -5.89 -5.54
N SER A 7 -12.05 -5.43 -4.97
CA SER A 7 -12.03 -4.53 -3.84
C SER A 7 -11.20 -5.19 -2.74
N LEU A 8 -10.07 -4.56 -2.41
CA LEU A 8 -9.24 -4.91 -1.25
C LEU A 8 -10.02 -4.51 0.02
N ASP A 9 -11.12 -5.20 0.30
CA ASP A 9 -12.05 -4.84 1.39
C ASP A 9 -11.37 -4.92 2.77
N HIS A 10 -10.29 -5.70 2.86
CA HIS A 10 -9.54 -5.92 4.10
C HIS A 10 -8.03 -5.96 3.86
N ILE A 11 -7.28 -5.15 4.62
CA ILE A 11 -5.84 -5.32 4.81
C ILE A 11 -5.59 -6.56 5.67
N GLY A 12 -4.70 -7.44 5.21
CA GLY A 12 -4.36 -8.68 5.90
C GLY A 12 -3.64 -8.44 7.23
N ASP A 13 -3.66 -9.43 8.14
CA ASP A 13 -2.88 -9.38 9.41
C ASP A 13 -1.39 -9.70 9.21
N ARG A 14 -0.95 -9.87 7.96
CA ARG A 14 0.40 -10.30 7.62
C ARG A 14 1.02 -9.40 6.56
N CYS A 15 2.32 -9.21 6.68
CA CYS A 15 3.14 -8.53 5.71
C CYS A 15 3.06 -9.26 4.36
N GLU A 16 2.71 -8.55 3.28
CA GLU A 16 2.63 -9.15 1.93
C GLU A 16 4.01 -9.52 1.36
N GLU A 17 5.08 -8.86 1.83
CA GLU A 17 6.47 -9.11 1.38
C GLU A 17 7.10 -10.32 2.10
N CYS A 18 7.01 -10.36 3.44
CA CYS A 18 7.75 -11.32 4.26
C CYS A 18 6.86 -12.30 5.05
N GLY A 19 5.54 -12.13 5.03
CA GLY A 19 4.58 -12.99 5.74
C GLY A 19 4.57 -12.85 7.26
N ALA A 20 5.36 -11.92 7.81
CA ALA A 20 5.39 -11.64 9.25
C ALA A 20 4.03 -11.15 9.74
N LYS A 21 3.67 -11.51 10.97
CA LYS A 21 2.43 -11.03 11.59
C LYS A 21 2.57 -9.55 11.92
N LEU A 22 1.67 -8.74 11.36
CA LEU A 22 1.65 -7.31 11.58
C LEU A 22 1.12 -7.00 12.98
N THR A 23 1.70 -5.97 13.56
CA THR A 23 1.19 -5.34 14.77
C THR A 23 -0.01 -4.47 14.43
N ARG A 24 -0.79 -4.11 15.46
CA ARG A 24 -1.90 -3.18 15.31
C ARG A 24 -1.48 -1.83 14.73
N ALA A 25 -0.28 -1.36 15.06
CA ALA A 25 0.26 -0.10 14.55
C ALA A 25 0.55 -0.18 13.04
N GLU A 26 1.12 -1.29 12.58
CA GLU A 26 1.43 -1.50 11.15
C GLU A 26 0.16 -1.66 10.30
N ILE A 27 -0.84 -2.39 10.80
CA ILE A 27 -2.14 -2.52 10.13
C ILE A 27 -2.81 -1.15 10.02
N GLN A 28 -2.76 -0.34 11.08
CA GLN A 28 -3.35 1.00 11.09
C GLN A 28 -2.64 1.91 10.08
N ALA A 29 -1.31 1.90 10.04
CA ALA A 29 -0.53 2.69 9.08
C ALA A 29 -0.82 2.31 7.63
N ALA A 30 -0.96 1.01 7.34
CA ALA A 30 -1.33 0.53 6.00
C ALA A 30 -2.76 0.97 5.62
N LEU A 31 -3.71 0.94 6.56
CA LEU A 31 -5.07 1.45 6.35
C LEU A 31 -5.11 2.97 6.13
N GLU A 32 -4.31 3.73 6.88
CA GLU A 32 -4.25 5.20 6.77
C GLU A 32 -3.58 5.66 5.47
N SER A 33 -2.56 4.94 5.02
CA SER A 33 -1.90 5.19 3.74
C SER A 33 -2.72 4.70 2.54
N GLY A 34 -3.70 3.83 2.76
CA GLY A 34 -4.41 3.14 1.67
C GLY A 34 -3.51 2.19 0.87
N GLY A 35 -2.38 1.80 1.44
CA GLY A 35 -1.34 0.99 0.81
C GLY A 35 -1.40 -0.50 1.16
N PRO A 36 -0.45 -1.29 0.66
CA PRO A 36 -0.35 -2.72 0.96
C PRO A 36 -0.10 -2.97 2.45
N ALA A 37 -0.47 -4.16 2.91
CA ALA A 37 -0.27 -4.60 4.29
C ALA A 37 1.22 -4.90 4.53
N LEU A 38 2.02 -3.90 4.91
CA LEU A 38 3.46 -4.04 5.10
C LEU A 38 3.88 -3.82 6.55
N CYS A 39 4.91 -4.56 6.97
CA CYS A 39 5.55 -4.28 8.25
C CYS A 39 6.39 -3.00 8.14
N THR A 40 6.71 -2.39 9.28
CA THR A 40 7.42 -1.11 9.35
C THR A 40 8.71 -1.09 8.52
N VAL A 41 9.40 -2.23 8.42
CA VAL A 41 10.63 -2.38 7.63
C VAL A 41 10.36 -2.22 6.13
N HIS A 42 9.38 -2.95 5.59
CA HIS A 42 9.06 -2.90 4.16
C HIS A 42 8.17 -1.70 3.79
N ALA A 43 7.44 -1.16 4.77
CA ALA A 43 6.67 0.07 4.57
C ALA A 43 7.59 1.27 4.28
N ASP A 44 8.79 1.32 4.87
CA ASP A 44 9.80 2.36 4.61
C ASP A 44 10.38 2.27 3.17
N GLU A 45 10.30 1.10 2.54
CA GLU A 45 10.73 0.89 1.15
C GLU A 45 9.68 1.36 0.13
N VAL A 46 8.45 1.63 0.57
CA VAL A 46 7.40 2.18 -0.29
C VAL A 46 7.60 3.69 -0.41
N VAL A 47 8.12 4.11 -1.56
CA VAL A 47 8.17 5.52 -1.92
C VAL A 47 6.79 5.95 -2.41
N PRO A 48 6.12 6.92 -1.77
CA PRO A 48 4.87 7.47 -2.30
C PRO A 48 5.18 8.09 -3.66
N VAL A 49 4.58 7.53 -4.71
CA VAL A 49 4.59 8.17 -6.02
C VAL A 49 3.70 9.40 -5.86
N ALA A 50 4.29 10.59 -5.91
CA ALA A 50 3.50 11.80 -6.00
C ALA A 50 2.67 11.70 -7.29
N ASP A 51 1.37 11.99 -7.21
CA ASP A 51 0.51 12.11 -8.39
C ASP A 51 1.13 13.15 -9.34
N GLU A 52 1.83 12.69 -10.39
CA GLU A 52 2.47 13.53 -11.41
C GLU A 52 1.44 14.08 -12.43
N ASP A 53 0.23 14.42 -11.99
CA ASP A 53 -0.82 14.99 -12.85
C ASP A 53 -0.64 16.50 -13.11
N ASP A 54 0.49 17.11 -12.70
CA ASP A 54 0.82 18.51 -13.02
C ASP A 54 2.34 18.73 -13.27
N ALA A 55 3.00 17.86 -14.06
CA ALA A 55 4.43 18.07 -14.40
C ALA A 55 4.89 17.59 -15.79
N PHE A 56 4.00 17.16 -16.68
CA PHE A 56 4.35 16.78 -18.06
C PHE A 56 3.79 17.75 -19.12
N ALA A 57 3.79 19.05 -18.82
CA ALA A 57 3.45 20.11 -19.78
C ALA A 57 4.68 20.97 -20.11
N GLU A 58 5.69 20.38 -20.77
CA GLU A 58 6.84 21.04 -21.45
C GLU A 58 7.64 19.88 -22.09
N GLU A 59 7.79 19.66 -23.40
CA GLU A 59 7.85 20.48 -24.63
C GLU A 59 7.42 19.63 -25.85
#